data_AF-A0A6I7QXD9-F1
#
_entry.id   AF-A0A6I7QXD9-F1
#
_cell.length_a   1.000
_cell.length_b   1.000
_cell.length_c   1.000
_cell.angle_alpha   90.00
_cell.angle_beta   90.00
_cell.angle_gamma   90.00
#
_symmetry.space_group_name_H-M   'P 1'
#
loop_
_entity.id
_entity.type
_entity.pdbx_description
1 polymer ?
#
loop_
_entity_poly.entity_id
_entity_poly.type
_entity_poly.pdbx_seq_one_letter_code
_entity_poly.pdbx_strand_id
1 'polypeptide(L)' 'MKLTLKGNWNTLKGKLKQKYGELSDDDLAYTEGKEDELIGKIQKKTGKAKAEIIKFIEESTDEPSKA' A
#
# COMPACT_ATOMS: atom_id res chain seq x y z
N MET A 1 -12.52 -4.20 -10.21
CA MET A 1 -11.07 -3.93 -10.29
C MET A 1 -10.34 -5.15 -9.75
N LYS A 2 -9.48 -5.78 -10.54
CA LYS A 2 -8.62 -6.89 -10.09
C LYS A 2 -7.24 -6.29 -9.86
N LEU A 3 -7.01 -5.78 -8.66
CA LEU A 3 -5.71 -5.24 -8.26
C LEU A 3 -4.71 -6.39 -8.31
N THR A 4 -3.83 -6.41 -9.31
CA THR A 4 -2.72 -7.36 -9.45
C THR A 4 -1.60 -7.05 -8.44
N LEU A 5 -1.97 -6.95 -7.16
CA LEU A 5 -1.05 -6.67 -6.06
C LEU A 5 0.01 -7.74 -5.92
N LYS A 6 -0.30 -9.01 -6.20
CA LYS A 6 0.61 -10.14 -5.90
C LYS A 6 1.98 -10.05 -6.60
N GLY A 7 2.03 -9.55 -7.83
CA GLY A 7 3.29 -9.37 -8.58
C GLY A 7 4.04 -8.11 -8.18
N ASN A 8 3.31 -7.03 -7.89
CA ASN A 8 3.90 -5.70 -7.63
C ASN A 8 4.04 -5.36 -6.12
N TRP A 9 3.56 -6.24 -5.23
CA TRP A 9 3.52 -6.00 -3.78
C TRP A 9 4.90 -5.79 -3.19
N ASN A 10 5.90 -6.58 -3.59
CA ASN A 10 7.28 -6.42 -3.10
C ASN A 10 7.85 -5.05 -3.48
N THR A 11 7.57 -4.56 -4.68
CA THR A 11 7.97 -3.22 -5.14
C THR A 11 7.24 -2.14 -4.37
N LEU A 12 5.92 -2.25 -4.26
CA LEU A 12 5.07 -1.33 -3.50
C LEU A 12 5.50 -1.26 -2.03
N LYS A 13 5.80 -2.39 -1.42
CA LYS A 13 6.32 -2.49 -0.06
C LYS A 13 7.62 -1.70 0.08
N GLY A 14 8.56 -1.86 -0.84
CA GLY A 14 9.80 -1.07 -0.86
C GLY A 14 9.53 0.44 -0.95
N LYS A 15 8.64 0.86 -1.86
CA LYS A 15 8.23 2.25 -2.03
C LYS A 15 7.54 2.82 -0.77
N LEU A 16 6.68 2.02 -0.13
CA LEU A 16 6.00 2.39 1.12
C LEU A 16 7.01 2.61 2.25
N LYS A 17 8.00 1.73 2.41
CA LYS A 17 9.07 1.91 3.40
C LYS A 17 9.95 3.13 3.11
N GLN A 18 10.23 3.40 1.84
CA GLN A 18 10.99 4.59 1.44
C GLN A 18 10.22 5.88 1.70
N LYS A 19 8.91 5.90 1.41
CA LYS A 19 8.05 7.07 1.64
C LYS A 19 7.74 7.28 3.13
N TYR A 20 7.55 6.19 3.85
CA TYR A 20 7.19 6.16 5.25
C TYR A 20 8.25 5.35 6.01
N GLY A 21 9.32 6.03 6.46
CA GLY A 21 10.44 5.39 7.14
C GLY A 21 10.09 4.70 8.48
N GLU A 22 8.88 4.93 8.97
CA GLU A 22 8.30 4.29 10.15
C GLU A 22 7.64 2.92 9.86
N LEU A 23 7.41 2.58 8.59
CA LEU A 23 6.79 1.32 8.21
C LEU A 23 7.84 0.19 8.19
N SER A 24 7.51 -0.89 8.90
CA SER A 24 8.30 -2.12 8.90
C SER A 24 7.78 -3.16 7.93
N ASP A 25 8.55 -4.22 7.73
CA ASP A 25 8.15 -5.35 6.90
C ASP A 25 6.89 -6.06 7.42
N ASP A 26 6.68 -6.06 8.74
CA ASP A 26 5.51 -6.63 9.42
C ASP A 26 4.26 -5.77 9.25
N ASP A 27 4.42 -4.45 9.28
CA ASP A 27 3.32 -3.50 9.05
C ASP A 27 2.80 -3.58 7.61
N LEU A 28 3.70 -3.93 6.69
CA LEU A 28 3.42 -4.15 5.28
C LEU A 28 3.25 -5.63 4.94
N ALA A 29 2.90 -6.47 5.92
CA ALA A 29 2.48 -7.83 5.67
C ALA A 29 1.08 -7.83 5.03
N TYR A 30 1.03 -8.00 3.71
CA TYR A 30 -0.20 -8.12 2.94
C TYR A 30 -0.66 -9.57 2.86
N THR A 31 -1.96 -9.77 3.01
CA THR A 31 -2.63 -11.04 2.73
C THR A 31 -3.74 -10.75 1.73
N GLU A 32 -3.88 -11.59 0.71
CA GLU A 32 -4.89 -11.44 -0.33
C GLU A 32 -6.30 -11.36 0.28
N GLY A 33 -7.06 -10.32 -0.08
CA GLY A 33 -8.40 -10.05 0.49
C GLY A 33 -8.39 -9.31 1.84
N LYS A 34 -7.22 -8.88 2.34
CA LYS A 34 -7.07 -8.08 3.56
C LYS A 34 -6.52 -6.67 3.28
N GLU A 35 -6.87 -6.08 2.14
CA GLU A 35 -6.47 -4.72 1.78
C GLU A 35 -6.87 -3.69 2.86
N ASP A 36 -8.08 -3.80 3.41
CA ASP A 36 -8.57 -2.89 4.45
C ASP A 36 -7.77 -2.98 5.76
N GLU A 37 -7.37 -4.19 6.17
CA GLU A 37 -6.54 -4.37 7.37
C GLU A 37 -5.15 -3.76 7.18
N LEU A 38 -4.54 -3.97 6.01
CA LEU A 38 -3.25 -3.40 5.64
C LEU A 38 -3.31 -1.87 5.66
N ILE A 39 -4.30 -1.27 5.00
CA ILE A 39 -4.47 0.19 4.99
C ILE A 39 -4.68 0.72 6.41
N GLY A 40 -5.46 0.03 7.23
CA GLY A 40 -5.67 0.38 8.63
C GLY A 40 -4.39 0.35 9.48
N LYS A 41 -3.52 -0.64 9.26
CA LYS A 41 -2.20 -0.73 9.92
C LYS A 41 -1.29 0.42 9.49
N ILE A 42 -1.21 0.68 8.18
CA ILE A 42 -0.39 1.77 7.63
C ILE A 42 -0.88 3.11 8.17
N GLN A 43 -2.19 3.35 8.19
CA GLN A 43 -2.79 4.56 8.77
C GLN A 43 -2.42 4.73 10.24
N LYS A 44 -2.51 3.66 11.06
CA LYS A 44 -2.19 3.73 12.49
C LYS A 44 -0.72 4.00 12.75
N LYS A 45 0.17 3.51 11.89
CA LYS A 45 1.61 3.74 11.99
C LYS A 45 1.96 5.14 11.53
N THR A 46 1.65 5.44 10.27
CA THR A 46 2.00 6.71 9.60
C THR A 46 1.20 7.92 10.02
N GLY A 47 0.05 7.73 10.67
CA GLY A 47 -0.94 8.78 10.94
C GLY A 47 -1.58 9.37 9.68
N LYS A 48 -1.32 8.79 8.49
CA LYS A 48 -1.81 9.32 7.21
C LYS A 48 -3.25 8.94 6.94
N ALA A 49 -3.94 9.76 6.15
CA ALA A 49 -5.30 9.45 5.75
C ALA A 49 -5.33 8.20 4.85
N LYS A 50 -6.37 7.36 5.01
CA LYS A 50 -6.57 6.19 4.14
C LYS A 50 -6.52 6.56 2.66
N ALA A 51 -7.09 7.70 2.27
CA ALA A 51 -7.09 8.19 0.90
C ALA A 51 -5.66 8.42 0.35
N GLU A 52 -4.74 8.96 1.15
CA GLU A 52 -3.34 9.15 0.73
C GLU A 52 -2.63 7.80 0.53
N ILE A 53 -2.92 6.84 1.41
CA ILE A 53 -2.34 5.49 1.34
C ILE A 53 -2.86 4.76 0.11
N ILE A 54 -4.18 4.77 -0.12
CA ILE A 54 -4.82 4.16 -1.28
C ILE A 54 -4.27 4.78 -2.56
N LYS A 55 -4.24 6.11 -2.65
CA LYS A 55 -3.70 6.82 -3.81
C LYS A 55 -2.25 6.42 -4.09
N PHE A 56 -1.42 6.29 -3.05
CA PHE A 56 -0.04 5.85 -3.23
C PHE A 56 0.09 4.40 -3.69
N ILE A 57 -0.78 3.52 -3.17
CA ILE A 57 -0.85 2.12 -3.60
C ILE A 57 -1.23 2.07 -5.08
N GLU A 58 -2.29 2.78 -5.48
CA GLU A 58 -2.74 2.90 -6.87
C GLU A 58 -1.63 3.43 -7.80
N GLU A 59 -0.99 4.56 -7.44
CA GLU A 59 0.15 5.15 -8.16
C GLU A 59 1.34 4.20 -8.28
N SER A 60 1.48 3.26 -7.33
CA SER A 60 2.60 2.34 -7.27
C SER A 60 2.33 0.99 -7.93
N THR A 61 1.06 0.60 -8.09
CA THR A 61 0.67 -0.72 -8.63
C THR A 61 0.37 -0.71 -10.12
N ASP A 62 -0.07 0.39 -10.72
CA ASP A 62 -0.34 0.46 -12.15
C ASP A 62 -0.16 1.89 -12.68
N GLU A 63 0.19 2.00 -13.97
CA GLU A 63 0.09 3.21 -14.77
C GLU A 63 -1.23 3.96 -14.49
N PRO A 64 -1.28 5.29 -14.69
CA PRO A 64 -2.50 6.07 -14.51
C PRO A 64 -3.60 5.50 -15.40
N SER A 65 -4.40 4.60 -14.86
CA SER A 65 -5.70 4.20 -15.35
C SER A 65 -6.64 5.35 -15.04
N LYS A 66 -6.33 6.50 -15.65
CA LYS A 66 -7.28 7.57 -15.83
C LYS A 66 -8.35 7.05 -16.78
N ALA A 67 -9.57 7.26 -16.34
CA ALA A 67 -10.83 7.10 -17.04
C ALA A 67 -10.81 7.58 -18.50
#